data_AF-A0A379B0X1-F1
#
_entry.id   AF-A0A379B0X1-F1
#
_cell.length_a   1.000
_cell.length_b   1.000
_cell.length_c   1.000
_cell.angle_alpha   90.00
_cell.angle_beta   90.00
_cell.angle_gamma   90.00
#
_symmetry.space_group_name_H-M   'P 1'
#
loop_
_entity.id
_entity.type
_entity.pdbx_description
1 polymer ?
#
loop_
_entity_poly.entity_id
_entity_poly.type
_entity_poly.pdbx_seq_one_letter_code
_entity_poly.pdbx_strand_id
1 'polypeptide(L)' 'MITLTHYLVLGALLFGISAMGIFMNRKNVLVLLMSIELMLLAVNFNFIAFSQHLGDTAGQIFVFSY' A
#
# COMPACT_ATOMS: atom_id res chain seq x y z
N MET A 1 -18.83 9.34 8.76
CA MET A 1 -17.75 10.11 8.12
C MET A 1 -16.51 9.25 8.11
N ILE A 2 -16.02 8.91 6.92
CA ILE A 2 -14.83 8.06 6.76
C ILE A 2 -13.62 8.90 7.17
N THR A 3 -12.96 8.51 8.26
CA THR A 3 -11.79 9.21 8.79
C THR A 3 -10.51 8.64 8.18
N LEU A 4 -9.42 9.40 8.22
CA LEU A 4 -8.07 8.96 7.81
C LEU A 4 -7.71 7.58 8.38
N THR A 5 -8.12 7.30 9.62
CA THR A 5 -7.89 6.04 10.31
C THR A 5 -8.42 4.83 9.53
N HIS A 6 -9.56 4.94 8.83
CA HIS A 6 -10.10 3.85 8.03
C HIS A 6 -9.22 3.54 6.82
N TYR A 7 -8.66 4.57 6.18
CA TYR A 7 -7.74 4.43 5.06
C TYR A 7 -6.39 3.83 5.50
N LEU A 8 -5.86 4.26 6.64
CA LEU A 8 -4.64 3.68 7.23
C LEU A 8 -4.82 2.21 7.60
N VAL A 9 -5.95 1.85 8.22
CA VAL A 9 -6.24 0.46 8.59
C VAL A 9 -6.36 -0.42 7.34
N LEU A 10 -7.01 0.07 6.28
CA LEU A 10 -7.08 -0.66 5.01
C LEU A 10 -5.69 -0.85 4.39
N GLY A 11 -4.85 0.19 4.37
CA GLY A 11 -3.47 0.10 3.89
C GLY A 11 -2.62 -0.88 4.70
N ALA A 12 -2.76 -0.88 6.03
CA ALA A 12 -2.07 -1.82 6.90
C ALA A 12 -2.51 -3.28 6.69
N LEU A 13 -3.80 -3.51 6.45
CA LEU A 13 -4.32 -4.85 6.10
C LEU A 13 -3.78 -5.34 4.76
N LEU A 14 -3.79 -4.49 3.74
CA LEU A 14 -3.23 -4.81 2.42
C LEU A 14 -1.72 -5.11 2.50
N PHE A 15 -0.98 -4.36 3.30
CA PHE A 15 0.44 -4.61 3.57
C PHE A 15 0.66 -5.95 4.30
N GLY A 16 -0.19 -6.28 5.28
CA GLY A 16 -0.13 -7.56 5.98
C GLY A 16 -0.39 -8.76 5.06
N ILE A 17 -1.36 -8.65 4.15
CA ILE A 17 -1.69 -9.70 3.18
C ILE A 17 -0.54 -9.90 2.18
N SER A 18 0.03 -8.81 1.66
CA SER A 18 1.18 -8.89 0.75
C SER A 18 2.41 -9.47 1.45
N ALA A 19 2.67 -9.11 2.71
CA ALA A 19 3.74 -9.71 3.51
C ALA A 19 3.53 -11.22 3.74
N MET A 20 2.29 -11.66 4.03
CA MET A 20 1.97 -13.10 4.12
C MET A 20 2.17 -13.81 2.77
N GLY A 21 1.80 -13.16 1.65
CA GLY A 21 2.01 -13.68 0.30
C GLY A 21 3.48 -14.01 0.00
N ILE A 22 4.39 -13.11 0.40
CA ILE A 22 5.84 -13.31 0.28
C ILE A 22 6.30 -14.51 1.11
N PHE A 23 5.84 -14.62 2.36
CA PHE A 23 6.33 -15.65 3.28
C PHE A 23 5.84 -17.05 2.90
N MET A 24 4.60 -17.15 2.42
CA MET A 24 3.92 -18.41 2.12
C MET A 24 4.33 -19.01 0.77
N ASN A 25 4.62 -18.18 -0.24
CA ASN A 25 4.87 -18.63 -1.61
C ASN A 25 6.29 -18.36 -2.13
N ARG A 26 7.32 -18.72 -1.34
CA ARG A 26 8.74 -18.53 -1.72
C ARG A 26 9.21 -19.35 -2.92
N LYS A 27 8.44 -20.35 -3.37
CA LYS A 27 8.80 -21.23 -4.50
C LYS A 27 8.39 -20.65 -5.86
N ASN A 28 7.41 -19.74 -5.90
CA ASN A 28 6.88 -19.18 -7.13
C ASN A 28 7.31 -17.72 -7.26
N VAL A 29 8.33 -17.48 -8.08
CA VAL A 29 8.86 -16.12 -8.32
C VAL A 29 7.78 -15.16 -8.83
N LEU A 30 6.84 -15.63 -9.66
CA LEU A 30 5.71 -14.83 -10.13
C LEU A 30 4.82 -14.35 -8.98
N VAL A 31 4.53 -15.21 -8.00
CA VAL A 31 3.71 -14.85 -6.84
C VAL A 31 4.46 -13.91 -5.90
N LEU A 32 5.79 -14.09 -5.80
CA LEU A 32 6.65 -13.17 -5.07
C LEU A 32 6.59 -11.77 -5.69
N LEU A 33 6.73 -11.68 -7.03
CA LEU A 33 6.68 -10.41 -7.76
C LEU A 33 5.32 -9.73 -7.62
N MET A 34 4.23 -10.49 -7.76
CA MET A 34 2.87 -9.99 -7.54
C MET A 34 2.64 -9.50 -6.10
N SER A 35 3.22 -10.19 -5.11
CA SER A 35 3.13 -9.76 -3.71
C SER A 35 3.91 -8.46 -3.46
N ILE A 36 5.03 -8.25 -4.16
CA ILE A 36 5.81 -7.02 -4.11
C ILE A 36 5.03 -5.86 -4.77
N GLU A 37 4.41 -6.09 -5.93
CA GLU A 37 3.55 -5.07 -6.57
C GLU A 37 2.38 -4.68 -5.64
N LEU A 38 1.73 -5.67 -5.03
CA LEU A 38 0.65 -5.42 -4.07
C LEU A 38 1.15 -4.66 -2.82
N MET A 39 2.37 -4.94 -2.35
CA MET A 39 3.00 -4.22 -1.25
C MET A 39 3.26 -2.75 -1.61
N LEU A 40 3.80 -2.50 -2.80
CA LEU A 40 4.04 -1.14 -3.30
C LEU A 40 2.72 -0.37 -3.47
N LEU A 41 1.67 -1.01 -3.95
CA LEU A 41 0.33 -0.41 -4.05
C LEU A 41 -0.22 -0.03 -2.66
N ALA A 42 -0.09 -0.89 -1.66
CA ALA A 42 -0.54 -0.62 -0.30
C ALA A 42 0.18 0.58 0.33
N VAL A 43 1.49 0.70 0.11
CA VAL A 43 2.30 1.84 0.56
C VAL A 43 1.85 3.13 -0.13
N ASN A 44 1.68 3.10 -1.45
CA ASN A 44 1.18 4.25 -2.22
C ASN A 44 -0.21 4.70 -1.76
N PHE A 45 -1.11 3.76 -1.47
CA PHE A 45 -2.43 4.08 -0.94
C PHE A 45 -2.35 4.81 0.41
N ASN A 46 -1.45 4.38 1.29
CA ASN A 46 -1.22 5.03 2.59
C ASN A 46 -0.66 6.45 2.40
N PHE A 47 0.30 6.63 1.48
CA PHE A 47 0.82 7.96 1.12
C PHE A 47 -0.25 8.92 0.59
N ILE A 48 -1.17 8.44 -0.26
CA ILE A 48 -2.31 9.25 -0.73
C ILE A 48 -3.23 9.63 0.43
N ALA A 49 -3.52 8.68 1.33
CA ALA A 49 -4.37 8.93 2.49
C ALA A 49 -3.77 10.02 3.39
N PHE A 50 -2.46 9.97 3.66
CA PHE A 50 -1.76 11.01 4.42
C PHE A 50 -1.73 12.36 3.70
N SER A 51 -1.49 12.36 2.39
CA SER A 51 -1.51 13.58 1.55
C SER A 51 -2.87 14.28 1.58
N GLN A 52 -3.95 13.50 1.45
CA GLN A 52 -5.32 14.01 1.55
C GLN A 52 -5.63 14.58 2.94
N HIS A 53 -5.05 14.02 4.01
CA HIS A 53 -5.31 14.49 5.38
C HIS A 53 -4.49 15.72 5.78
N LEU A 54 -3.24 15.82 5.30
CA LEU A 54 -2.41 17.01 5.53
C LEU A 54 -2.78 18.19 4.61
N GLY A 55 -3.61 17.95 3.58
CA GLY A 55 -3.91 18.97 2.56
C GLY A 55 -2.70 19.30 1.68
N ASP A 56 -1.69 18.43 1.70
CA ASP A 56 -0.44 18.59 0.98
C ASP A 56 -0.41 17.56 -0.16
N THR A 57 -0.36 18.02 -1.41
CA THR A 57 -0.36 17.19 -2.63
C THR A 57 0.91 16.37 -2.81
N ALA A 58 1.90 16.50 -1.91
CA ALA A 58 3.16 15.75 -1.95
C ALA A 58 2.98 14.23 -2.07
N GLY A 59 2.03 13.61 -1.37
CA GLY A 59 1.81 12.15 -1.50
C GLY A 59 1.10 11.75 -2.79
N GLN A 60 0.26 12.61 -3.39
CA GLN A 60 -0.28 12.37 -4.74
C GLN A 60 0.82 12.43 -5.81
N ILE A 61 1.80 13.35 -5.66
CA ILE A 61 2.93 13.48 -6.59
C ILE A 61 3.86 12.25 -6.51
N PHE A 62 4.05 11.68 -5.31
CA PHE A 62 4.87 10.48 -5.13
C PHE A 62 4.24 9.24 -5.79
N VAL A 63 2.90 9.11 -5.74
CA VAL A 63 2.20 7.98 -6.39
C VAL A 63 2.17 8.08 -7.90
N PHE A 64 2.10 9.29 -8.46
CA PHE A 64 2.10 9.47 -9.92
C PHE A 64 3.50 9.29 -10.55
N SER A 65 4.55 9.27 -9.73
CA SER A 65 5.95 9.23 -10.18
C SER A 65 6.56 7.82 -10.17
N TYR A 66 5.78 6.78 -9.83
CA TYR A 66 6.16 5.37 -9.94
C TYR A 66 5.26 4.67 -10.97
#